data_AF-A0A7H1N1U8-F1
#
_entry.id   AF-A0A7H1N1U8-F1
#
_cell.length_a   1.000
_cell.length_b   1.000
_cell.length_c   1.000
_cell.angle_alpha   90.00
_cell.angle_beta   90.00
_cell.angle_gamma   90.00
#
_symmetry.space_group_name_H-M   'P 1'
#
loop_
_entity.id
_entity.type
_entity.pdbx_description
1 polymer ?
#
loop_
_entity_poly.entity_id
_entity_poly.type
_entity_poly.pdbx_seq_one_letter_code
_entity_poly.pdbx_strand_id
1 'polypeptide(L)' 'MRLATVGEVAATRIAQHCEVQAHARWFEFWYYPVIQSDKPVTEVAIYAREITAQKNG' A
#
# COMPACT_ATOMS: atom_id res chain seq x y z
N MET A 1 -6.96 -8.98 -0.05
CA MET A 1 -7.37 -7.67 0.49
C MET A 1 -6.25 -7.10 1.38
N ARG A 2 -5.36 -6.23 0.89
CA ARG A 2 -4.03 -5.85 1.48
C ARG A 2 -2.93 -6.90 1.37
N LEU A 3 -3.08 -8.11 1.92
CA LEU A 3 -2.05 -9.16 1.79
C LEU A 3 -1.77 -9.54 0.33
N ALA A 4 -2.80 -9.52 -0.52
CA ALA A 4 -2.65 -9.73 -1.96
C ALA A 4 -1.80 -8.62 -2.62
N THR A 5 -2.05 -7.35 -2.27
CA THR A 5 -1.29 -6.20 -2.78
C THR A 5 0.16 -6.24 -2.29
N VAL A 6 0.41 -6.66 -1.05
CA VAL A 6 1.78 -6.89 -0.52
C VAL A 6 2.50 -7.95 -1.36
N GLY A 7 1.84 -9.08 -1.65
CA GLY A 7 2.40 -10.13 -2.50
C GLY A 7 2.69 -9.66 -3.92
N GLU A 8 1.78 -8.88 -4.51
CA GLU A 8 1.96 -8.28 -5.84
C GLU A 8 3.15 -7.31 -5.89
N VAL A 9 3.25 -6.42 -4.91
CA VAL A 9 4.37 -5.47 -4.80
C VAL A 9 5.70 -6.20 -4.62
N ALA A 10 5.73 -7.25 -3.80
CA ALA A 10 6.92 -8.08 -3.61
C ALA A 10 7.31 -8.84 -4.90
N ALA A 11 6.35 -9.37 -5.64
CA ALA A 11 6.59 -10.11 -6.87
C ALA A 11 7.04 -9.21 -8.04
N THR A 12 6.44 -8.03 -8.16
CA THR A 12 6.66 -7.12 -9.30
C THR A 12 7.79 -6.12 -9.05
N ARG A 13 8.14 -5.86 -7.79
CA ARG A 13 8.99 -4.73 -7.36
C ARG A 13 8.44 -3.36 -7.76
N ILE A 14 7.14 -3.27 -8.02
CA ILE A 14 6.45 -2.03 -8.39
C ILE A 14 5.67 -1.53 -7.17
N ALA A 15 5.84 -0.24 -6.85
CA ALA A 15 5.07 0.40 -5.80
C ALA A 15 3.60 0.51 -6.19
N GLN A 16 2.70 0.38 -5.22
CA GLN A 16 1.25 0.45 -5.44
C GLN A 16 0.63 1.52 -4.54
N HIS A 17 -0.40 2.18 -5.05
CA HIS A 17 -1.21 3.16 -4.35
C HIS A 17 -2.69 2.79 -4.46
N CYS A 18 -3.42 2.94 -3.38
CA CYS A 18 -4.87 2.87 -3.44
C CYS A 18 -5.53 3.67 -2.32
N GLU A 19 -6.76 4.10 -2.61
CA GLU A 19 -7.67 4.62 -1.60
C GLU A 19 -8.79 3.60 -1.39
N VAL A 20 -9.13 3.37 -0.13
CA VAL A 20 -10.13 2.35 0.22
C VAL A 20 -11.08 2.94 1.25
N GLN A 21 -12.37 2.79 1.01
CA GLN A 21 -13.38 3.05 2.02
C GLN A 21 -13.55 1.81 2.91
N ALA A 22 -13.45 2.02 4.22
CA ALA A 22 -13.73 1.01 5.23
C ALA A 22 -14.69 1.61 6.25
N HIS A 23 -15.91 1.07 6.28
CA HIS A 23 -17.04 1.68 6.97
C HIS A 23 -17.25 3.13 6.51
N ALA A 24 -17.44 4.07 7.45
CA ALA A 24 -17.63 5.49 7.17
C ALA A 24 -16.31 6.26 7.01
N ARG A 25 -15.17 5.57 6.86
CA ARG A 25 -13.85 6.22 6.76
C ARG A 25 -13.13 5.87 5.47
N TRP A 26 -12.40 6.85 4.94
CA TRP A 26 -11.51 6.69 3.79
C TRP A 26 -10.06 6.60 4.25
N PHE A 27 -9.33 5.69 3.62
CA PHE A 27 -7.91 5.50 3.88
C PHE A 27 -7.12 5.52 2.59
N GLU A 28 -6.02 6.24 2.58
CA GLU A 28 -4.98 6.19 1.57
C GLU A 28 -3.89 5.21 2.00
N PHE A 29 -3.48 4.33 1.10
CA PHE A 29 -2.38 3.41 1.29
C PHE A 29 -1.33 3.56 0.18
N TRP A 30 -0.08 3.55 0.59
CA TRP A 30 1.08 3.43 -0.29
C TRP A 30 1.90 2.20 0.12
N TYR A 31 2.22 1.35 -0.86
CA TYR A 31 2.99 0.13 -0.68
C TYR A 31 4.30 0.24 -1.45
N TYR A 32 5.43 0.13 -0.76
CA TYR A 32 6.76 0.25 -1.36
C TYR A 32 7.56 -1.04 -1.13
N PRO A 33 8.14 -1.64 -2.19
CA PRO A 33 9.05 -2.76 -2.01
C PRO A 33 10.33 -2.27 -1.35
N VAL A 34 10.81 -2.98 -0.33
CA VAL A 34 12.14 -2.72 0.23
C VAL A 34 13.16 -3.46 -0.64
N ILE A 35 13.81 -2.71 -1.53
CA ILE A 35 14.73 -3.27 -2.53
C ILE A 35 16.13 -3.41 -1.93
N GLN A 36 16.69 -4.61 -2.04
CA GLN A 36 18.10 -4.89 -1.81
C GLN A 36 18.72 -5.39 -3.13
N SER A 37 19.99 -5.06 -3.39
CA SER A 37 20.67 -5.47 -4.63
C SER A 37 20.60 -6.99 -4.80
N ASP A 38 20.18 -7.41 -5.99
CA ASP A 38 20.18 -8.80 -6.47
C ASP A 38 19.41 -9.81 -5.60
N LYS A 39 18.52 -9.32 -4.73
CA LYS A 39 17.70 -10.17 -3.87
C LYS A 39 16.21 -10.09 -4.23
N PRO A 40 15.44 -11.15 -3.94
CA PRO A 40 13.98 -11.06 -3.89
C PRO A 40 13.54 -10.03 -2.85
N VAL A 41 12.40 -9.39 -3.07
CA VAL A 41 11.78 -8.51 -2.08
C VAL A 41 11.16 -9.38 -0.99
N THR A 42 11.64 -9.24 0.25
CA THR A 42 11.12 -9.96 1.42
C THR A 42 10.26 -9.07 2.32
N GLU A 43 10.30 -7.75 2.09
CA GLU A 43 9.67 -6.74 2.94
C GLU A 43 8.98 -5.68 2.08
N VAL A 44 7.81 -5.23 2.54
CA VAL A 44 7.05 -4.15 1.90
C VAL A 44 6.72 -3.13 2.97
N ALA A 45 7.18 -1.89 2.78
CA ALA A 45 6.82 -0.78 3.63
C ALA A 45 5.42 -0.27 3.26
N ILE A 46 4.58 -0.05 4.26
CA ILE A 46 3.21 0.42 4.07
C ILE A 46 3.03 1.74 4.81
N TYR A 47 2.71 2.79 4.07
CA TYR A 47 2.21 4.04 4.64
C TYR A 47 0.68 4.03 4.54
N ALA A 48 0.02 4.34 5.65
CA ALA A 48 -1.44 4.37 5.76
C ALA A 48 -1.88 5.69 6.38
N ARG A 49 -2.80 6.38 5.72
CA ARG A 49 -3.33 7.66 6.17
C ARG A 49 -4.85 7.65 6.10
N GLU A 50 -5.49 8.11 7.17
CA GLU A 50 -6.92 8.39 7.18
C GLU A 50 -7.17 9.71 6.41
N ILE A 51 -8.09 9.70 5.44
CA ILE A 51 -8.36 10.82 4.52
C ILE A 51 -9.85 11.20 4.41
N THR A 52 -10.70 10.78 5.35
CA THR A 52 -12.16 11.07 5.32
C THR A 52 -12.44 12.57 5.27
N ALA A 53 -11.70 13.36 6.07
CA ALA A 53 -11.87 14.81 6.06
C ALA A 53 -11.58 15.44 4.69
N GLN A 54 -10.67 14.85 3.90
CA GLN A 54 -10.34 15.32 2.56
C GLN A 54 -11.38 14.91 1.51
N LYS A 55 -12.05 13.75 1.71
CA LYS A 55 -13.08 13.24 0.79
C LYS A 55 -14.44 13.88 0.99
N ASN A 56 -14.71 14.41 2.18
CA ASN A 56 -15.97 15.07 2.53
C ASN A 56 -15.89 16.60 2.45
N GLY A 57 -14.76 17.15 1.99
CA GLY A 57 -14.53 18.59 1.80
C GLY A 57 -14.86 19.08 0.41
#